data_AF-A0A0X3P6N7-F1
#
_entry.id   AF-A0A0X3P6N7-F1
#
_cell.length_a   1.000
_cell.length_b   1.000
_cell.length_c   1.000
_cell.angle_alpha   90.00
_cell.angle_beta   90.00
_cell.angle_gamma   90.00
#
_symmetry.space_group_name_H-M   'P 1'
#
loop_
_entity.id
_entity.type
_entity.pdbx_description
1 polymer ?
#
loop_
_entity_poly.entity_id
_entity_poly.type
_entity_poly.pdbx_seq_one_letter_code
_entity_poly.pdbx_strand_id
1 'polypeptide(L)'
;MLKMNKVEHWSMSFLLSHINNENLGARLRLARRIGSPVLQDACIDFMKSAYEDVVRKPVFQQLPAEILLRLLKDDELNISSEEVLFNSLMWWVKPDCEVDTSRLAQLPAFMAEIRWSETSRTFRNELDSREIISTDLPSMKFLHRACMWIENPENQDCPFNSTPRKGHIVLYGVPGKEDEHWVCQSYDPQEGQGLPVSQGEPRFHAAIACVRGRLLLIGGCMLEDSSENATCEVDELDPRTGNWAALEAMMARRTYGHTATTVRVEGQQGVKDEEVIVVCGGRDEQENALASCELYVPPENL
;
A
#
# COMPACT_ATOMS: atom_id res chain seq x y z
N MET A 1 -1.86 20.15 42.69
CA MET A 1 -2.23 19.31 41.55
C MET A 1 -3.69 18.91 41.70
N LEU A 2 -4.59 19.51 40.91
CA LEU A 2 -5.98 19.08 40.83
C LEU A 2 -6.05 17.80 39.99
N LYS A 3 -6.22 16.65 40.63
CA LYS A 3 -6.45 15.37 39.93
C LYS A 3 -7.94 15.25 39.60
N MET A 4 -8.31 15.62 38.37
CA MET A 4 -9.67 15.47 37.87
C MET A 4 -9.75 14.23 36.98
N ASN A 5 -9.63 13.04 37.58
CA ASN A 5 -9.53 11.76 36.87
C ASN A 5 -10.65 11.53 35.83
N LYS A 6 -11.87 12.04 36.09
CA LYS A 6 -12.99 11.94 35.13
C LYS A 6 -12.77 12.78 33.86
N VAL A 7 -12.19 13.97 34.01
CA VAL A 7 -11.89 14.86 32.88
C VAL A 7 -10.70 14.32 32.09
N GLU A 8 -9.69 13.79 32.78
CA GLU A 8 -8.54 13.12 32.14
C GLU A 8 -9.00 11.92 31.29
N HIS A 9 -9.85 11.06 31.85
CA HIS A 9 -10.35 9.88 31.13
C HIS A 9 -11.22 10.26 29.93
N TRP A 10 -12.09 11.27 30.07
CA TRP A 10 -12.89 11.78 28.96
C TRP A 10 -12.01 12.41 27.87
N SER A 11 -11.02 13.21 28.27
CA SER A 11 -10.10 13.87 27.34
C SER A 11 -9.23 12.86 26.59
N MET A 12 -8.76 11.81 27.26
CA MET A 12 -8.05 10.71 26.60
C MET A 12 -8.96 9.97 25.61
N SER A 13 -10.19 9.65 25.99
CA SER A 13 -11.15 9.00 25.09
C SER A 13 -11.47 9.87 23.86
N PHE A 14 -11.57 11.19 24.03
CA PHE A 14 -11.76 12.13 22.93
C PHE A 14 -10.53 12.18 22.01
N LEU A 15 -9.32 12.24 22.59
CA LEU A 15 -8.06 12.23 21.86
C LEU A 15 -7.75 10.90 21.16
N LEU A 16 -8.32 9.79 21.61
CA LEU A 16 -8.19 8.50 20.92
C LEU A 16 -9.17 8.41 19.74
N SER A 17 -10.43 8.82 19.93
CA SER A 17 -11.48 8.70 18.91
C SER A 17 -11.34 9.63 17.71
N HIS A 18 -10.59 10.74 17.84
CA HIS A 18 -10.55 11.77 16.80
C HIS A 18 -9.20 11.90 16.08
N ILE A 19 -8.31 10.89 16.10
CA ILE A 19 -6.97 11.02 15.51
C ILE A 19 -7.11 11.13 13.99
N ASN A 20 -6.47 12.12 13.39
CA ASN A 20 -6.49 12.34 11.94
C ASN A 20 -5.17 12.96 11.45
N ASN A 21 -4.99 13.02 10.13
CA ASN A 21 -3.77 13.54 9.50
C ASN A 21 -3.39 14.98 9.89
N GLU A 22 -4.38 15.83 10.21
CA GLU A 22 -4.13 17.23 10.59
C GLU A 22 -3.66 17.36 12.04
N ASN A 23 -4.19 16.53 12.93
CA ASN A 23 -3.96 16.62 14.36
C ASN A 23 -2.89 15.66 14.89
N LEU A 24 -2.45 14.69 14.07
CA LEU A 24 -1.47 13.66 14.42
C LEU A 24 -0.20 14.24 15.05
N GLY A 25 0.37 15.30 14.47
CA GLY A 25 1.60 15.91 14.98
C GLY A 25 1.43 16.56 16.35
N ALA A 26 0.30 17.24 16.57
CA ALA A 26 0.00 17.83 17.88
C ALA A 26 -0.23 16.74 18.94
N ARG A 27 -0.95 15.67 18.58
CA ARG A 27 -1.26 14.55 19.48
C ARG A 27 -0.04 13.72 19.83
N LEU A 28 0.85 13.45 18.87
CA LEU A 28 2.09 12.74 19.14
C LEU A 28 3.00 13.53 20.10
N ARG A 29 3.14 14.85 19.88
CA ARG A 29 3.89 15.72 20.80
C ARG A 29 3.26 15.74 22.19
N LEU A 30 1.93 15.78 22.26
CA LEU A 30 1.20 15.74 23.53
C LEU A 30 1.40 14.39 24.24
N ALA A 31 1.26 13.27 23.54
CA ALA A 31 1.45 11.92 24.06
C ALA A 31 2.83 11.76 24.70
N ARG A 32 3.88 12.25 24.03
CA ARG A 32 5.24 12.23 24.53
C ARG A 32 5.45 13.16 25.72
N ARG A 33 4.84 14.36 25.71
CA ARG A 33 4.94 15.31 26.82
C ARG A 33 4.26 14.81 28.09
N ILE A 34 3.13 14.11 27.94
CA ILE A 34 2.39 13.49 29.05
C ILE A 34 3.01 12.14 29.44
N GLY A 35 3.77 11.51 28.54
CA GLY A 35 4.32 10.16 28.74
C GLY A 35 3.24 9.07 28.69
N SER A 36 2.17 9.29 27.93
CA SER A 36 1.04 8.36 27.84
C SER A 36 1.28 7.33 26.72
N PRO A 37 1.60 6.06 27.03
CA PRO A 37 1.86 5.04 26.02
C PRO A 37 0.62 4.77 25.17
N VAL A 38 -0.58 4.74 25.77
CA VAL A 38 -1.85 4.48 25.07
C VAL A 38 -2.10 5.46 23.93
N LEU A 39 -1.80 6.75 24.13
CA LEU A 39 -1.99 7.76 23.09
C LEU A 39 -0.87 7.70 22.05
N GLN A 40 0.34 7.34 22.46
CA GLN A 40 1.46 7.16 21.54
C GLN A 40 1.22 5.97 20.62
N ASP A 41 0.80 4.84 21.18
CA ASP A 41 0.49 3.63 20.42
C ASP A 41 -0.69 3.88 19.48
N ALA A 42 -1.76 4.56 19.92
CA ALA A 42 -2.86 4.94 19.02
C ALA A 42 -2.42 5.88 17.88
N CYS A 43 -1.49 6.81 18.12
CA CYS A 43 -0.90 7.63 17.05
C CYS A 43 -0.04 6.79 16.10
N ILE A 44 0.71 5.82 16.63
CA ILE A 44 1.53 4.90 15.84
C ILE A 44 0.64 3.99 15.00
N ASP A 45 -0.44 3.44 15.56
CA ASP A 45 -1.38 2.59 14.84
C ASP A 45 -2.08 3.36 13.71
N PHE A 46 -2.46 4.62 13.94
CA PHE A 46 -2.93 5.50 12.88
C PHE A 46 -1.86 5.76 11.80
N MET A 47 -0.60 5.96 12.20
CA MET A 47 0.51 6.08 11.24
C MET A 47 0.73 4.80 10.44
N LYS A 48 0.50 3.63 11.03
CA LYS A 48 0.62 2.35 10.31
C LYS A 48 -0.47 2.20 9.27
N SER A 49 -1.71 2.54 9.62
CA SER A 49 -2.86 2.40 8.71
C SER A 49 -2.83 3.39 7.55
N ALA A 50 -2.29 4.60 7.78
CA ALA A 50 -2.28 5.71 6.81
C ALA A 50 -0.85 6.22 6.51
N TYR A 51 0.13 5.31 6.42
CA TYR A 51 1.55 5.68 6.33
C TYR A 51 1.86 6.63 5.16
N GLU A 52 1.39 6.30 3.95
CA GLU A 52 1.69 7.09 2.76
C GLU A 52 1.15 8.52 2.83
N ASP A 53 -0.01 8.71 3.44
CA ASP A 53 -0.59 10.03 3.64
C ASP A 53 0.20 10.84 4.67
N VAL A 54 0.65 10.19 5.74
CA VAL A 54 1.47 10.81 6.78
C VAL A 54 2.83 11.24 6.23
N VAL A 55 3.44 10.45 5.33
CA VAL A 55 4.69 10.80 4.65
C VAL A 55 4.57 12.08 3.83
N ARG A 56 3.38 12.43 3.31
CA ARG A 56 3.19 13.69 2.57
C ARG A 56 3.09 14.93 3.49
N LYS A 57 3.02 14.73 4.81
CA LYS A 57 2.79 15.80 5.79
C LYS A 57 4.06 16.14 6.57
N PRO A 58 4.30 17.43 6.90
CA PRO A 58 5.51 17.88 7.59
C PRO A 58 5.72 17.26 8.98
N VAL A 59 4.67 16.67 9.57
CA VAL A 59 4.77 15.89 10.82
C VAL A 59 5.81 14.77 10.71
N PHE A 60 5.95 14.15 9.54
CA PHE A 60 6.80 12.99 9.37
C PHE A 60 8.29 13.35 9.40
N GLN A 61 8.72 14.48 8.83
CA GLN A 61 10.10 14.99 8.99
C GLN A 61 10.47 15.31 10.45
N GLN A 62 9.47 15.58 11.30
CA GLN A 62 9.64 15.85 12.72
C GLN A 62 9.64 14.57 13.58
N LEU A 63 9.47 13.39 12.98
CA LEU A 63 9.45 12.13 13.72
C LEU A 63 10.83 11.79 14.28
N PRO A 64 10.89 11.33 15.54
CA PRO A 64 12.10 10.75 16.11
C PRO A 64 12.50 9.46 15.39
N ALA A 65 13.81 9.24 15.30
CA ALA A 65 14.39 8.02 14.74
C ALA A 65 13.83 6.73 15.38
N GLU A 66 13.59 6.73 16.70
CA GLU A 66 13.05 5.59 17.44
C GLU A 66 11.65 5.19 16.96
N ILE A 67 10.77 6.17 16.71
CA ILE A 67 9.40 5.91 16.24
C ILE A 67 9.44 5.42 14.80
N LEU A 68 10.28 6.04 13.97
CA LEU A 68 10.46 5.63 12.58
C LEU A 68 10.99 4.18 12.49
N LEU A 69 11.96 3.80 13.34
CA LEU A 69 12.47 2.44 13.39
C LEU A 69 11.39 1.44 13.82
N ARG A 70 10.57 1.81 14.82
CA ARG A 70 9.42 1.00 15.24
C ARG A 70 8.42 0.79 14.11
N LEU A 71 8.12 1.83 13.32
CA LEU A 71 7.22 1.74 12.18
C LEU A 71 7.78 0.83 11.08
N LEU A 72 9.06 0.96 10.74
CA LEU A 72 9.69 0.15 9.69
C LEU A 72 9.77 -1.33 10.04
N LYS A 73 9.98 -1.65 11.32
CA LYS A 73 10.01 -3.01 11.86
C LYS A 73 8.66 -3.72 11.84
N ASP A 74 7.57 -2.97 11.90
CA ASP A 74 6.24 -3.53 12.16
C ASP A 74 5.63 -4.18 10.91
N ASP A 75 5.39 -5.49 10.94
CA ASP A 75 4.89 -6.24 9.78
C ASP A 75 3.46 -5.85 9.33
N GLU A 76 2.69 -5.12 10.17
CA GLU A 76 1.34 -4.61 9.87
C GLU A 76 1.35 -3.24 9.15
N LEU A 77 2.52 -2.75 8.75
CA LEU A 77 2.62 -1.45 8.09
C LEU A 77 1.91 -1.47 6.73
N ASN A 78 0.92 -0.58 6.56
CA ASN A 78 0.09 -0.53 5.38
C ASN A 78 0.70 0.36 4.29
N ILE A 79 1.34 -0.27 3.30
CA ILE A 79 2.06 0.39 2.20
C ILE A 79 1.79 -0.29 0.85
N SER A 80 1.90 0.46 -0.24
CA SER A 80 1.86 -0.05 -1.63
C SER A 80 3.11 -0.79 -2.04
N SER A 81 4.28 -0.30 -1.61
CA SER A 81 5.57 -0.87 -1.97
C SER A 81 6.63 -0.49 -0.95
N GLU A 82 7.61 -1.37 -0.75
CA GLU A 82 8.81 -1.09 0.06
C GLU A 82 9.65 0.05 -0.53
N GLU A 83 9.46 0.40 -1.81
CA GLU A 83 10.06 1.57 -2.44
C GLU A 83 9.57 2.89 -1.82
N VAL A 84 8.30 2.94 -1.39
CA VAL A 84 7.74 4.11 -0.70
C VAL A 84 8.41 4.31 0.65
N LEU A 85 8.74 3.23 1.37
CA LEU A 85 9.49 3.32 2.62
C LEU A 85 10.86 3.92 2.40
N PHE A 86 11.60 3.43 1.40
CA PHE A 86 12.92 3.97 1.09
C PHE A 86 12.85 5.46 0.71
N ASN A 87 11.91 5.84 -0.16
CA ASN A 87 11.72 7.24 -0.55
C ASN A 87 11.33 8.12 0.65
N SER A 88 10.50 7.61 1.57
CA SER A 88 10.16 8.32 2.80
C SER A 88 11.37 8.55 3.70
N LEU A 89 12.30 7.58 3.79
CA LEU A 89 13.56 7.76 4.53
C LEU A 89 14.44 8.83 3.91
N MET A 90 14.55 8.87 2.58
CA MET A 90 15.31 9.93 1.90
C MET A 90 14.76 11.31 2.22
N TRP A 91 13.42 11.43 2.29
CA TRP A 91 12.77 12.68 2.66
C TRP A 91 12.94 13.02 4.15
N TRP A 92 13.02 12.02 5.04
CA TRP A 92 13.32 12.21 6.46
C TRP A 92 14.77 12.61 6.73
N VAL A 93 15.74 12.09 5.96
CA VAL A 93 17.17 12.43 6.07
C VAL A 93 17.46 13.84 5.55
N LYS A 94 16.58 14.40 4.69
CA LYS A 94 16.67 15.75 4.14
C LYS A 94 15.61 16.71 4.69
N PRO A 95 15.60 17.05 5.99
CA PRO A 95 14.78 18.15 6.48
C PRO A 95 15.27 19.46 5.80
N ASP A 96 14.35 20.25 5.25
CA ASP A 96 14.64 21.53 4.59
C ASP A 96 15.65 21.47 3.42
N CYS A 97 15.69 20.34 2.71
CA CYS A 97 16.59 20.09 1.56
C CYS A 97 18.09 19.99 1.89
N GLU A 98 18.48 20.03 3.16
CA GLU A 98 19.86 19.78 3.60
C GLU A 98 20.01 18.38 4.22
N VAL A 99 21.14 17.73 3.98
CA VAL A 99 21.40 16.38 4.51
C VAL A 99 21.81 16.49 5.98
N ASP A 100 20.96 15.98 6.88
CA ASP A 100 21.27 15.87 8.30
C ASP A 100 22.24 14.68 8.51
N THR A 101 23.50 14.98 8.84
CA THR A 101 24.55 13.98 9.05
C THR A 101 24.26 13.02 10.19
N SER A 102 23.50 13.43 11.21
CA SER A 102 23.10 12.56 12.33
C SER A 102 22.04 11.54 11.89
N ARG A 103 21.12 11.95 11.01
CA ARG A 103 20.12 11.05 10.42
C ARG A 103 20.74 10.12 9.38
N LEU A 104 21.67 10.64 8.57
CA LEU A 104 22.39 9.85 7.58
C LEU A 104 23.18 8.70 8.22
N ALA A 105 23.82 8.93 9.37
CA ALA A 105 24.53 7.88 10.10
C ALA A 105 23.63 6.71 10.55
N GLN A 106 22.33 6.93 10.70
CA GLN A 106 21.35 5.91 11.09
C GLN A 106 20.69 5.23 9.88
N LEU A 107 20.91 5.76 8.66
CA LEU A 107 20.29 5.25 7.44
C LEU A 107 20.55 3.75 7.19
N PRO A 108 21.77 3.20 7.38
CA PRO A 108 21.99 1.77 7.18
C PRO A 108 21.14 0.89 8.10
N ALA A 109 20.88 1.34 9.33
CA ALA A 109 20.04 0.61 10.28
C ALA A 109 18.57 0.61 9.83
N PHE A 110 18.08 1.71 9.26
CA PHE A 110 16.74 1.76 8.68
C PHE A 110 16.62 0.94 7.39
N MET A 111 17.65 0.96 6.55
CA MET A 111 17.71 0.15 5.33
C MET A 111 17.69 -1.35 5.64
N ALA A 112 18.25 -1.78 6.78
CA ALA A 112 18.17 -3.16 7.23
C ALA A 112 16.72 -3.61 7.55
N GLU A 113 15.80 -2.70 7.85
CA GLU A 113 14.40 -3.05 8.15
C GLU A 113 13.50 -3.09 6.91
N ILE A 114 14.00 -2.67 5.74
CA ILE A 114 13.28 -2.69 4.46
C ILE A 114 13.39 -4.09 3.85
N ARG A 115 12.28 -4.62 3.32
CA ARG A 115 12.25 -5.93 2.65
C ARG A 115 12.70 -5.78 1.20
N TRP A 116 14.01 -5.67 0.99
CA TRP A 116 14.60 -5.45 -0.34
C TRP A 116 14.27 -6.53 -1.38
N SER A 117 13.89 -7.74 -0.95
CA SER A 117 13.37 -8.79 -1.84
C SER A 117 12.13 -8.36 -2.61
N GLU A 118 11.29 -7.51 -2.02
CA GLU A 118 10.02 -7.04 -2.60
C GLU A 118 10.19 -5.79 -3.49
N THR A 119 11.39 -5.21 -3.54
CA THR A 119 11.68 -4.03 -4.39
C THR A 119 12.01 -4.43 -5.82
N SER A 120 11.68 -3.58 -6.80
CA SER A 120 12.01 -3.84 -8.19
C SER A 120 13.53 -3.81 -8.44
N ARG A 121 14.00 -4.54 -9.47
CA ARG A 121 15.41 -4.54 -9.88
C ARG A 121 15.82 -3.20 -10.49
N THR A 122 14.93 -2.58 -11.25
CA THR A 122 15.11 -1.25 -11.85
C THR A 122 15.33 -0.20 -10.78
N PHE A 123 14.47 -0.15 -9.76
CA PHE A 123 14.63 0.76 -8.62
C PHE A 123 15.99 0.58 -7.94
N ARG A 124 16.39 -0.67 -7.64
CA ARG A 124 17.69 -0.96 -7.00
C ARG A 124 18.88 -0.47 -7.83
N ASN A 125 18.84 -0.60 -9.15
CA ASN A 125 19.88 -0.09 -10.03
C ASN A 125 19.90 1.45 -10.09
N GLU A 126 18.73 2.09 -10.04
CA GLU A 126 18.64 3.56 -10.03
C GLU A 126 19.22 4.16 -8.74
N LEU A 127 19.15 3.44 -7.61
CA LEU A 127 19.67 3.90 -6.33
C LEU A 127 21.17 4.19 -6.34
N ASP A 128 21.95 3.44 -7.12
CA ASP A 128 23.39 3.68 -7.26
C ASP A 128 23.71 5.06 -7.88
N SER A 129 22.77 5.62 -8.64
CA SER A 129 22.92 6.95 -9.25
C SER A 129 22.48 8.09 -8.33
N ARG A 130 21.89 7.81 -7.15
CA ARG A 130 21.42 8.84 -6.22
C ARG A 130 22.57 9.40 -5.38
N GLU A 131 22.73 10.73 -5.41
CA GLU A 131 23.80 11.48 -4.77
C GLU A 131 24.00 11.18 -3.27
N ILE A 132 22.93 10.90 -2.53
CA ILE A 132 23.00 10.59 -1.09
C ILE A 132 23.69 9.24 -0.86
N ILE A 133 23.26 8.21 -1.60
CA ILE A 133 23.73 6.83 -1.42
C ILE A 133 25.14 6.69 -1.98
N SER A 134 25.43 7.34 -3.11
CA SER A 134 26.78 7.34 -3.70
C SER A 134 27.82 8.02 -2.81
N THR A 135 27.41 8.97 -1.98
CA THR A 135 28.31 9.70 -1.07
C THR A 135 28.50 8.99 0.27
N ASP A 136 27.48 8.27 0.76
CA ASP A 136 27.54 7.53 2.02
C ASP A 136 28.05 6.08 1.83
N LEU A 137 29.35 5.88 2.10
CA LEU A 137 30.00 4.58 1.95
C LEU A 137 29.33 3.43 2.74
N PRO A 138 28.84 3.61 3.99
CA PRO A 138 28.07 2.58 4.69
C PRO A 138 26.78 2.16 3.98
N SER A 139 25.96 3.12 3.54
CA SER A 139 24.70 2.84 2.83
C SER A 139 24.93 2.18 1.48
N MET A 140 25.96 2.60 0.73
CA MET A 140 26.33 1.95 -0.54
C MET A 140 26.81 0.51 -0.32
N LYS A 141 27.67 0.26 0.68
CA LYS A 141 28.11 -1.11 1.03
C LYS A 141 26.93 -1.99 1.43
N PHE A 142 25.98 -1.44 2.17
CA PHE A 142 24.76 -2.15 2.56
C PHE A 142 23.93 -2.52 1.32
N LEU A 143 23.65 -1.56 0.44
CA LEU A 143 22.85 -1.79 -0.77
C LEU A 143 23.50 -2.86 -1.67
N HIS A 144 24.81 -2.76 -1.89
CA HIS A 144 25.55 -3.76 -2.66
C HIS A 144 25.44 -5.16 -2.03
N ARG A 145 25.59 -5.27 -0.70
CA ARG A 145 25.42 -6.55 0.01
C ARG A 145 24.00 -7.10 -0.12
N ALA A 146 22.98 -6.25 -0.01
CA ALA A 146 21.58 -6.65 -0.16
C ALA A 146 21.29 -7.15 -1.60
N CYS A 147 21.76 -6.44 -2.62
CA CYS A 147 21.60 -6.85 -4.02
C CYS A 147 22.30 -8.19 -4.31
N MET A 148 23.55 -8.35 -3.86
CA MET A 148 24.31 -9.60 -3.99
C MET A 148 23.59 -10.78 -3.32
N TRP A 149 23.00 -10.56 -2.13
CA TRP A 149 22.25 -11.59 -1.42
C TRP A 149 20.96 -11.99 -2.17
N ILE A 150 20.24 -11.02 -2.74
CA ILE A 150 19.00 -11.31 -3.50
C ILE A 150 19.32 -12.12 -4.78
N GLU A 151 20.47 -11.87 -5.40
CA GLU A 151 20.90 -12.63 -6.58
C GLU A 151 21.47 -14.01 -6.22
N ASN A 152 22.03 -14.18 -5.02
CA ASN A 152 22.61 -15.44 -4.58
C ASN A 152 22.40 -15.68 -3.06
N PRO A 153 21.26 -16.24 -2.64
CA PRO A 153 20.92 -16.42 -1.23
C PRO A 153 21.66 -17.57 -0.54
N GLU A 154 22.43 -18.39 -1.26
CA GLU A 154 22.93 -19.68 -0.78
C GLU A 154 24.08 -19.62 0.26
N ASN A 155 24.64 -18.44 0.58
CA ASN A 155 25.91 -18.39 1.34
C ASN A 155 26.04 -17.34 2.47
N GLN A 156 25.00 -16.55 2.80
CA GLN A 156 25.11 -15.54 3.87
C GLN A 156 23.80 -15.30 4.63
N ASP A 157 23.95 -14.90 5.90
CA ASP A 157 22.85 -14.34 6.69
C ASP A 157 22.23 -13.13 5.98
N CYS A 158 20.90 -13.09 5.92
CA CYS A 158 20.15 -12.03 5.27
C CYS A 158 20.50 -10.68 5.91
N PRO A 159 20.99 -9.69 5.14
CA PRO A 159 21.39 -8.40 5.68
C PRO A 159 20.21 -7.48 6.00
N PHE A 160 18.99 -7.88 5.61
CA PHE A 160 17.77 -7.11 5.81
C PHE A 160 16.65 -7.98 6.39
N ASN A 161 15.56 -7.34 6.81
CA ASN A 161 14.39 -8.04 7.30
C ASN A 161 13.71 -8.82 6.17
N SER A 162 13.67 -10.14 6.32
CA SER A 162 13.07 -11.08 5.36
C SER A 162 11.68 -11.55 5.76
N THR A 163 11.12 -11.06 6.88
CA THR A 163 9.73 -11.35 7.24
C THR A 163 8.82 -10.64 6.23
N PRO A 164 7.98 -11.35 5.45
CA PRO A 164 7.02 -10.68 4.59
C PRO A 164 6.05 -9.86 5.44
N ARG A 165 5.65 -8.68 4.96
CA ARG A 165 4.55 -7.92 5.57
C ARG A 165 3.30 -8.81 5.60
N LYS A 166 2.40 -8.61 6.57
CA LYS A 166 1.13 -9.35 6.58
C LYS A 166 0.33 -9.00 5.33
N GLY A 167 0.21 -9.97 4.44
CA GLY A 167 -0.66 -9.85 3.27
C GLY A 167 -2.12 -9.97 3.71
N HIS A 168 -2.92 -8.97 3.39
CA HIS A 168 -4.36 -9.06 3.54
C HIS A 168 -4.95 -9.73 2.31
N ILE A 169 -5.65 -10.85 2.49
CA ILE A 169 -6.44 -11.43 1.41
C ILE A 169 -7.70 -10.59 1.32
N VAL A 170 -8.04 -10.09 0.14
CA VAL A 170 -9.27 -9.30 -0.02
C VAL A 170 -10.29 -10.11 -0.80
N LEU A 171 -11.48 -10.23 -0.23
CA LEU A 171 -12.61 -10.92 -0.82
C LEU A 171 -13.62 -9.87 -1.28
N TYR A 172 -14.02 -9.91 -2.55
CA TYR A 172 -15.10 -9.07 -3.08
C TYR A 172 -16.23 -9.97 -3.54
N GLY A 173 -17.42 -9.75 -3.01
CA GLY A 173 -18.54 -10.63 -3.29
C GLY A 173 -19.70 -10.44 -2.34
N VAL A 174 -20.67 -11.34 -2.44
CA VAL A 174 -21.77 -11.44 -1.50
C VAL A 174 -21.32 -12.32 -0.32
N PRO A 175 -21.44 -11.84 0.94
CA PRO A 175 -20.89 -12.56 2.10
C PRO A 175 -21.73 -13.80 2.47
N GLY A 176 -23.00 -13.86 2.05
CA GLY A 176 -23.90 -14.99 2.29
C GLY A 176 -25.07 -15.03 1.30
N LYS A 177 -25.73 -16.18 1.15
CA LYS A 177 -26.83 -16.35 0.18
C LYS A 177 -28.07 -15.49 0.44
N GLU A 178 -28.20 -14.92 1.65
CA GLU A 178 -29.34 -14.09 2.06
C GLU A 178 -29.01 -12.59 2.02
N ASP A 179 -27.74 -12.23 1.82
CA ASP A 179 -27.32 -10.83 1.73
C ASP A 179 -27.41 -10.36 0.28
N GLU A 180 -28.11 -9.24 0.03
CA GLU A 180 -28.20 -8.66 -1.32
C GLU A 180 -27.04 -7.69 -1.62
N HIS A 181 -26.24 -7.33 -0.60
CA HIS A 181 -25.22 -6.30 -0.71
C HIS A 181 -23.85 -6.91 -0.95
N TRP A 182 -23.17 -6.43 -1.99
CA TRP A 182 -21.78 -6.78 -2.25
C TRP A 182 -20.88 -6.06 -1.26
N VAL A 183 -19.90 -6.80 -0.73
CA VAL A 183 -18.95 -6.31 0.24
C VAL A 183 -17.54 -6.65 -0.19
N CYS A 184 -16.64 -5.72 0.13
CA CYS A 184 -15.22 -5.98 0.19
C CYS A 184 -14.85 -6.31 1.64
N GLN A 185 -14.21 -7.46 1.86
CA GLN A 185 -13.74 -7.89 3.17
C GLN A 185 -12.24 -8.20 3.12
N SER A 186 -11.51 -7.74 4.12
CA SER A 186 -10.14 -8.17 4.39
C SER A 186 -10.19 -9.45 5.22
N TYR A 187 -9.55 -10.50 4.73
CA TYR A 187 -9.51 -11.82 5.30
C TYR A 187 -8.11 -12.11 5.81
N ASP A 188 -8.00 -12.40 7.11
CA ASP A 188 -6.78 -12.89 7.73
C ASP A 188 -6.79 -14.43 7.69
N PRO A 189 -5.88 -15.08 6.93
CA PRO A 189 -5.82 -16.53 6.86
C PRO A 189 -5.39 -17.20 8.18
N GLN A 190 -4.73 -16.48 9.09
CA GLN A 190 -4.30 -17.01 10.38
C GLN A 190 -5.44 -17.05 11.39
N GLU A 191 -6.25 -15.99 11.43
CA GLU A 191 -7.40 -15.90 12.34
C GLU A 191 -8.68 -16.52 11.75
N GLY A 192 -8.73 -16.69 10.42
CA GLY A 192 -9.90 -17.20 9.70
C GLY A 192 -11.09 -16.24 9.75
N GLN A 193 -10.84 -14.95 9.98
CA GLN A 193 -11.87 -13.92 10.13
C GLN A 193 -11.78 -12.90 9.00
N GLY A 194 -12.96 -12.51 8.50
CA GLY A 194 -13.14 -11.44 7.53
C GLY A 194 -13.66 -10.18 8.20
N LEU A 195 -12.99 -9.05 7.99
CA LEU A 195 -13.45 -7.74 8.43
C LEU A 195 -13.97 -6.95 7.22
N PRO A 196 -15.18 -6.34 7.29
CA PRO A 196 -15.69 -5.51 6.21
C PRO A 196 -14.82 -4.26 6.04
N VAL A 197 -14.36 -4.06 4.81
CA VAL A 197 -13.55 -2.91 4.39
C VAL A 197 -14.44 -1.85 3.77
N SER A 198 -15.31 -2.27 2.85
CA SER A 198 -16.21 -1.36 2.12
C SER A 198 -17.44 -2.09 1.60
N GLN A 199 -18.51 -1.35 1.34
CA GLN A 199 -19.64 -1.83 0.56
C GLN A 199 -19.41 -1.48 -0.90
N GLY A 200 -19.81 -2.37 -1.80
CA GLY A 200 -19.68 -2.18 -3.24
C GLY A 200 -21.02 -2.39 -3.95
N GLU A 201 -21.11 -1.87 -5.17
CA GLU A 201 -22.25 -2.12 -6.05
C GLU A 201 -22.15 -3.53 -6.67
N PRO A 202 -23.28 -4.20 -6.92
CA PRO A 202 -23.29 -5.49 -7.58
C PRO A 202 -22.58 -5.46 -8.94
N ARG A 203 -21.56 -6.30 -9.10
CA ARG A 203 -20.83 -6.44 -10.38
C ARG A 203 -20.54 -7.91 -10.67
N PHE A 204 -21.52 -8.56 -11.28
CA PHE A 204 -21.47 -9.98 -11.63
C PHE A 204 -20.48 -10.23 -12.75
N HIS A 205 -19.80 -11.37 -12.70
CA HIS A 205 -18.82 -11.80 -13.71
C HIS A 205 -17.68 -10.81 -13.98
N ALA A 206 -17.43 -9.84 -13.09
CA ALA A 206 -16.28 -8.96 -13.20
C ALA A 206 -14.98 -9.76 -13.11
N ALA A 207 -13.98 -9.35 -13.87
CA ALA A 207 -12.62 -9.80 -13.65
C ALA A 207 -11.96 -8.86 -12.62
N ILE A 208 -11.23 -9.43 -11.67
CA ILE A 208 -10.52 -8.65 -10.66
C ILE A 208 -9.02 -8.79 -10.91
N ALA A 209 -8.33 -7.65 -11.02
CA ALA A 209 -6.88 -7.59 -11.10
C ALA A 209 -6.32 -6.75 -9.95
N CYS A 210 -5.10 -7.04 -9.51
CA CYS A 210 -4.42 -6.26 -8.47
C CYS A 210 -3.24 -5.50 -9.11
N VAL A 211 -3.22 -4.18 -8.95
CA VAL A 211 -2.15 -3.30 -9.44
C VAL A 211 -1.72 -2.39 -8.31
N ARG A 212 -0.42 -2.36 -7.98
CA ARG A 212 0.15 -1.51 -6.91
C ARG A 212 -0.59 -1.60 -5.55
N GLY A 213 -1.17 -2.77 -5.26
CA GLY A 213 -1.95 -3.03 -4.04
C GLY A 213 -3.36 -2.44 -4.04
N ARG A 214 -3.88 -2.05 -5.20
CA ARG A 214 -5.26 -1.65 -5.43
C ARG A 214 -5.98 -2.72 -6.25
N LEU A 215 -7.28 -2.87 -6.03
CA LEU A 215 -8.10 -3.83 -6.77
C LEU A 215 -8.84 -3.12 -7.89
N LEU A 216 -8.72 -3.64 -9.11
CA LEU A 216 -9.43 -3.14 -10.28
C LEU A 216 -10.50 -4.16 -10.66
N LEU A 217 -11.76 -3.72 -10.64
CA LEU A 217 -12.93 -4.48 -11.05
C LEU A 217 -13.26 -4.11 -12.48
N ILE A 218 -13.09 -5.06 -13.39
CA ILE A 218 -13.04 -4.83 -14.83
C ILE A 218 -14.20 -5.57 -15.50
N GLY A 219 -15.06 -4.80 -16.19
CA GLY A 219 -16.21 -5.35 -16.93
C GLY A 219 -17.23 -6.03 -16.02
N GLY A 220 -17.92 -7.04 -16.55
CA GLY A 220 -19.01 -7.75 -15.89
C GLY A 220 -20.38 -7.19 -16.28
N CYS A 221 -21.36 -7.35 -15.40
CA CYS A 221 -22.70 -6.78 -15.54
C CYS A 221 -23.29 -6.40 -14.18
N MET A 222 -24.15 -5.37 -14.17
CA MET A 222 -24.75 -4.83 -12.93
C MET A 222 -26.03 -5.57 -12.51
N LEU A 223 -26.63 -6.34 -13.43
CA LEU A 223 -27.82 -7.15 -13.20
C LEU A 223 -27.47 -8.63 -13.44
N GLU A 224 -27.89 -9.50 -12.51
CA GLU A 224 -27.57 -10.93 -12.51
C GLU A 224 -28.16 -11.66 -13.73
N ASP A 225 -29.37 -11.27 -14.15
CA ASP A 225 -30.16 -12.01 -15.14
C ASP A 225 -30.04 -11.50 -16.60
N SER A 226 -29.11 -10.57 -16.91
CA SER A 226 -28.93 -10.15 -18.31
C SER A 226 -27.50 -9.85 -18.72
N SER A 227 -27.05 -10.61 -19.72
CA SER A 227 -25.87 -10.32 -20.54
C SER A 227 -25.99 -9.01 -21.32
N GLU A 228 -27.22 -8.55 -21.61
CA GLU A 228 -27.53 -7.27 -22.27
C GLU A 228 -26.97 -6.04 -21.52
N ASN A 229 -26.51 -6.21 -20.28
CA ASN A 229 -25.88 -5.17 -19.46
C ASN A 229 -24.36 -5.36 -19.30
N ALA A 230 -23.70 -5.96 -20.30
CA ALA A 230 -22.24 -6.02 -20.33
C ALA A 230 -21.64 -4.60 -20.25
N THR A 231 -20.74 -4.40 -19.29
CA THR A 231 -20.07 -3.12 -19.09
C THR A 231 -18.61 -3.15 -19.55
N CYS A 232 -18.09 -1.98 -19.90
CA CYS A 232 -16.67 -1.74 -20.10
C CYS A 232 -16.08 -0.92 -18.94
N GLU A 233 -16.86 -0.66 -17.89
CA GLU A 233 -16.41 0.09 -16.72
C GLU A 233 -15.27 -0.61 -16.00
N VAL A 234 -14.40 0.22 -15.43
CA VAL A 234 -13.30 -0.19 -14.57
C VAL A 234 -13.42 0.63 -13.29
N ASP A 235 -13.62 -0.06 -12.17
CA ASP A 235 -13.65 0.57 -10.86
C ASP A 235 -12.41 0.16 -10.08
N GLU A 236 -11.78 1.14 -9.45
CA GLU A 236 -10.70 0.96 -8.50
C GLU A 236 -11.28 0.92 -7.09
N LEU A 237 -10.87 -0.09 -6.33
CA LEU A 237 -11.04 -0.16 -4.90
C LEU A 237 -9.66 -0.13 -4.24
N ASP A 238 -9.48 0.85 -3.37
CA ASP A 238 -8.39 0.86 -2.41
C ASP A 238 -8.77 0.02 -1.19
N PRO A 239 -8.26 -1.21 -1.02
CA PRO A 239 -8.62 -2.06 0.11
C PRO A 239 -8.09 -1.50 1.46
N ARG A 240 -7.22 -0.50 1.43
CA ARG A 240 -6.66 0.14 2.63
C ARG A 240 -7.59 1.16 3.22
N THR A 241 -8.20 1.96 2.35
CA THR A 241 -9.07 3.07 2.74
C THR A 241 -10.55 2.72 2.57
N GLY A 242 -10.87 1.67 1.83
CA GLY A 242 -12.23 1.31 1.44
C GLY A 242 -12.83 2.26 0.41
N ASN A 243 -12.03 3.15 -0.18
CA ASN A 243 -12.49 4.14 -1.14
C ASN A 243 -12.60 3.53 -2.54
N TRP A 244 -13.67 3.93 -3.22
CA TRP A 244 -13.94 3.59 -4.61
C TRP A 244 -13.65 4.77 -5.53
N ALA A 245 -13.11 4.49 -6.71
CA ALA A 245 -12.96 5.46 -7.79
C ALA A 245 -13.31 4.82 -9.13
N ALA A 246 -14.06 5.52 -9.97
CA ALA A 246 -14.27 5.12 -11.35
C ALA A 246 -13.03 5.51 -12.18
N LEU A 247 -12.48 4.55 -12.91
CA LEU A 247 -11.37 4.77 -13.83
C LEU A 247 -11.86 4.91 -15.28
N GLU A 248 -10.93 5.15 -16.20
CA GLU A 248 -11.24 5.15 -17.62
C GLU A 248 -11.78 3.79 -18.05
N ALA A 249 -12.85 3.79 -18.83
CA ALA A 249 -13.48 2.56 -19.31
C ALA A 249 -12.59 1.84 -20.33
N MET A 250 -12.73 0.52 -20.40
CA MET A 250 -12.19 -0.30 -21.47
C MET A 250 -12.82 0.02 -22.82
N MET A 251 -12.17 -0.42 -23.89
CA MET A 251 -12.67 -0.25 -25.25
C MET A 251 -13.80 -1.23 -25.54
N ALA A 252 -13.68 -2.47 -25.06
CA ALA A 252 -14.71 -3.49 -25.25
C ALA A 252 -15.55 -3.69 -23.99
N ARG A 253 -16.86 -3.82 -24.19
CA ARG A 253 -17.78 -4.33 -23.16
C ARG A 253 -17.56 -5.83 -23.03
N ARG A 254 -17.38 -6.32 -21.81
CA ARG A 254 -17.09 -7.74 -21.56
C ARG A 254 -17.80 -8.22 -20.32
N THR A 255 -18.37 -9.39 -20.38
CA THR A 255 -18.93 -10.13 -19.25
C THR A 255 -18.64 -11.64 -19.41
N TYR A 256 -19.00 -12.47 -18.44
CA TYR A 256 -18.95 -13.94 -18.50
C TYR A 256 -17.65 -14.55 -19.07
N GLY A 257 -16.72 -14.89 -18.19
CA GLY A 257 -15.55 -15.71 -18.54
C GLY A 257 -14.43 -14.94 -19.24
N HIS A 258 -14.38 -13.62 -19.11
CA HIS A 258 -13.16 -12.87 -19.36
C HIS A 258 -12.20 -12.98 -18.18
N THR A 259 -10.92 -12.75 -18.46
CA THR A 259 -9.86 -12.72 -17.44
C THR A 259 -9.12 -11.40 -17.54
N ALA A 260 -8.70 -10.86 -16.39
CA ALA A 260 -7.81 -9.72 -16.30
C ALA A 260 -6.55 -10.14 -15.53
N THR A 261 -5.39 -9.96 -16.14
CA THR A 261 -4.11 -10.34 -15.54
C THR A 261 -3.16 -9.15 -15.54
N THR A 262 -2.62 -8.82 -14.38
CA THR A 262 -1.57 -7.82 -14.25
C THR A 262 -0.26 -8.36 -14.80
N VAL A 263 0.37 -7.61 -15.69
CA VAL A 263 1.66 -7.91 -16.31
C VAL A 263 2.59 -6.74 -16.07
N ARG A 264 3.81 -7.04 -15.59
CA ARG A 264 4.89 -6.07 -15.52
C ARG A 264 5.60 -6.02 -16.87
N VAL A 265 5.60 -4.86 -17.49
CA VAL A 265 6.36 -4.60 -18.71
C VAL A 265 7.63 -3.86 -18.31
N GLU A 266 8.77 -4.54 -18.47
CA GLU A 266 10.08 -3.91 -18.26
C GLU A 266 10.27 -2.80 -19.30
N GLY A 267 10.51 -1.58 -18.83
CA GLY A 267 10.80 -0.45 -19.70
C GLY A 267 12.14 -0.66 -20.43
N GLN A 268 12.15 -0.53 -21.76
CA GLN A 268 13.42 -0.45 -22.49
C GLN A 268 14.04 0.95 -22.31
N GLN A 269 15.29 1.00 -21.83
CA GLN A 269 16.13 2.21 -21.74
C GLN A 269 15.48 3.42 -21.05
N GLY A 270 15.43 3.41 -19.72
CA GLY A 270 15.13 4.60 -18.90
C GLY A 270 13.65 4.95 -18.75
N VAL A 271 12.76 4.10 -19.24
CA VAL A 271 11.32 4.13 -18.92
C VAL A 271 11.09 3.26 -17.68
N LYS A 272 10.31 3.76 -16.72
CA LYS A 272 9.98 3.02 -15.48
C LYS A 272 9.23 1.74 -15.81
N ASP A 273 9.34 0.74 -14.93
CA ASP A 273 8.51 -0.47 -15.02
C ASP A 273 7.03 -0.08 -14.93
N GLU A 274 6.24 -0.48 -15.92
CA GLU A 274 4.80 -0.24 -15.96
C GLU A 274 4.05 -1.54 -15.64
N GLU A 275 3.13 -1.46 -14.67
CA GLU A 275 2.14 -2.50 -14.43
C GLU A 275 0.92 -2.22 -15.31
N VAL A 276 0.70 -3.08 -16.30
CA VAL A 276 -0.43 -3.01 -17.23
C VAL A 276 -1.34 -4.22 -17.02
N ILE A 277 -2.60 -4.11 -17.40
CA ILE A 277 -3.56 -5.20 -17.29
C ILE A 277 -3.88 -5.70 -18.69
N VAL A 278 -3.72 -7.00 -18.91
CA VAL A 278 -4.16 -7.67 -20.12
C VAL A 278 -5.54 -8.26 -19.85
N VAL A 279 -6.54 -7.83 -20.61
CA VAL A 279 -7.92 -8.32 -20.52
C VAL A 279 -8.23 -9.15 -21.75
N CYS A 280 -8.66 -10.39 -21.55
CA CYS A 280 -8.87 -11.36 -22.62
C CYS A 280 -10.23 -12.02 -22.53
N GLY A 281 -10.84 -12.26 -23.70
CA GLY A 281 -12.01 -13.12 -23.81
C GLY A 281 -13.29 -12.47 -23.29
N GLY A 282 -14.17 -13.31 -22.78
CA GLY A 282 -15.51 -12.95 -22.32
C GLY A 282 -16.57 -13.01 -23.42
N ARG A 283 -17.71 -12.40 -23.14
CA ARG A 283 -18.84 -12.22 -24.02
C ARG A 283 -19.23 -10.75 -24.12
N ASP A 284 -19.76 -10.35 -25.27
CA ASP A 284 -20.36 -9.04 -25.45
C ASP A 284 -21.81 -9.00 -24.92
N GLU A 285 -22.47 -7.85 -25.11
CA GLU A 285 -23.86 -7.61 -24.73
C GLU A 285 -24.88 -8.47 -25.53
N GLN A 286 -24.46 -9.07 -26.64
CA GLN A 286 -25.25 -10.02 -27.43
C GLN A 286 -24.88 -11.49 -27.16
N GLU A 287 -24.14 -11.76 -26.08
CA GLU A 287 -23.64 -13.08 -25.69
C GLU A 287 -22.63 -13.74 -26.64
N ASN A 288 -22.12 -13.01 -27.63
CA ASN A 288 -21.13 -13.58 -28.53
C ASN A 288 -19.80 -13.73 -27.80
N ALA A 289 -19.14 -14.88 -27.99
CA ALA A 289 -17.81 -15.08 -27.46
C ALA A 289 -16.80 -14.13 -28.12
N LEU A 290 -16.06 -13.39 -27.30
CA LEU A 290 -15.03 -12.46 -27.74
C LEU A 290 -13.70 -13.19 -27.89
N ALA A 291 -13.11 -13.12 -29.09
CA ALA A 291 -11.73 -13.54 -29.35
C ALA A 291 -10.73 -12.36 -29.27
N SER A 292 -11.17 -11.23 -28.71
CA SER A 292 -10.36 -10.02 -28.59
C SER A 292 -9.61 -9.97 -27.26
N CYS A 293 -8.45 -9.33 -27.30
CA CYS A 293 -7.66 -8.96 -26.13
C CYS A 293 -7.43 -7.46 -26.16
N GLU A 294 -7.43 -6.82 -25.00
CA GLU A 294 -7.06 -5.41 -24.87
C GLU A 294 -6.04 -5.21 -23.74
N LEU A 295 -5.22 -4.19 -23.91
CA LEU A 295 -4.26 -3.75 -22.92
C LEU A 295 -4.83 -2.52 -22.22
N TYR A 296 -5.03 -2.62 -20.91
CA TYR A 296 -5.50 -1.53 -20.07
C TYR A 296 -4.33 -0.99 -19.26
N VAL A 297 -4.02 0.30 -19.43
CA VAL A 297 -2.96 0.99 -18.69
C VAL A 297 -3.62 1.81 -17.57
N PRO A 298 -3.47 1.40 -16.31
CA PRO A 298 -4.04 2.15 -15.20
C PRO A 298 -3.31 3.48 -14.98
N PRO A 299 -3.96 4.50 -14.40
CA PRO A 299 -3.34 5.82 -14.21
C PRO A 299 -2.11 5.75 -13.29
N GLU A 300 -1.15 6.66 -13.50
CA GLU A 300 0.08 6.71 -12.68
C GLU A 300 -0.18 7.00 -11.19
N ASN A 301 -1.30 7.68 -10.88
CA ASN A 301 -1.64 8.12 -9.52
C ASN A 301 -2.45 7.10 -8.69
N LEU A 302 -2.45 5.83 -9.09
CA LEU A 302 -2.83 4.73 -8.20
C LEU A 302 -1.84 4.66 -7.04
#